data_AF-A0A816HF00-F1
#
_entry.id   AF-A0A816HF00-F1
#
_cell.length_a   1.000
_cell.length_b   1.000
_cell.length_c   1.000
_cell.angle_alpha   90.00
_cell.angle_beta   90.00
_cell.angle_gamma   90.00
#
_symmetry.space_group_name_H-M   'P 1'
#
loop_
_entity.id
_entity.type
_entity.pdbx_description
1 polymer ?
#
loop_
_entity_poly.entity_id
_entity_poly.type
_entity_poly.pdbx_seq_one_letter_code
_entity_poly.pdbx_strand_id
1 'polypeptide(L)'
;MSSRTQFRKGDPFVVQYGFRGHTIYVEDSTDLAVESITIYTSWGMDFFTVRAGHLQVKNYHVLPRDNRWVSTIVDCMHFIDTREYVSLIDSECYAMGDDGLNVHAVFFLVTEVIDTQTIIIQAKNSYVFINFDVGINLEFSSNQEPFVVHGNGLVASISSTNSSDSIKISFTNPVNVNNWACGTDTPLLTTRNFTVVNNRARGVLLETRNIDIRQSLFYRTSGHAVLIQPSMYWNEGPEAQNVSLIGNIYMENNEGIAQGKAVIAILPDPVDLVPVINDIRIESSSFYLGLSSQGLLQSDNMNSLYLTGNYIDTNMSTPLISICNYRNISATNNCVVNKQTQITEYYTFDQTNPCSMNLSSLID
;
A
#
# COMPACT_ATOMS: atom_id res chain seq x y z
N MET A 1 5.47 8.16 -32.12
CA MET A 1 4.72 7.21 -31.28
C MET A 1 3.30 7.75 -31.14
N SER A 2 2.25 7.00 -31.46
CA SER A 2 0.87 7.45 -31.18
C SER A 2 0.70 7.58 -29.66
N SER A 3 -0.10 8.55 -29.19
CA SER A 3 -0.39 8.65 -27.76
C SER A 3 -1.03 7.34 -27.26
N ARG A 4 -0.68 6.90 -26.05
CA ARG A 4 -1.26 5.71 -25.39
C ARG A 4 -2.75 5.87 -25.04
N THR A 5 -3.38 6.95 -25.48
CA THR A 5 -4.75 7.35 -25.15
C THR A 5 -5.76 7.11 -26.26
N GLN A 6 -5.36 6.48 -27.37
CA GLN A 6 -6.25 6.20 -28.50
C GLN A 6 -6.30 4.70 -28.78
N PHE A 7 -7.51 4.14 -28.78
CA PHE A 7 -7.75 2.78 -29.26
C PHE A 7 -7.44 2.68 -30.75
N ARG A 8 -6.81 1.59 -31.14
CA ARG A 8 -6.59 1.19 -32.53
C ARG A 8 -7.62 0.14 -32.93
N LYS A 9 -7.91 0.07 -34.23
CA LYS A 9 -8.76 -1.01 -34.76
C LYS A 9 -8.13 -2.36 -34.42
N GLY A 10 -8.87 -3.19 -33.68
CA GLY A 10 -8.41 -4.51 -33.21
C GLY A 10 -8.01 -4.53 -31.74
N ASP A 11 -7.94 -3.38 -31.06
CA ASP A 11 -7.69 -3.35 -29.62
C ASP A 11 -8.90 -3.93 -28.87
N PRO A 12 -8.68 -4.79 -27.86
CA PRO A 12 -9.72 -5.20 -26.94
C PRO A 12 -10.10 -4.01 -26.05
N PHE A 13 -11.37 -3.91 -25.69
CA PHE A 13 -11.83 -3.02 -24.63
C PHE A 13 -12.57 -3.84 -23.59
N VAL A 14 -12.35 -3.49 -22.33
CA VAL A 14 -13.08 -4.07 -21.20
C VAL A 14 -14.07 -3.02 -20.71
N VAL A 15 -15.36 -3.38 -20.70
CA VAL A 15 -16.39 -2.57 -20.06
C VAL A 15 -16.60 -3.10 -18.66
N GLN A 16 -16.28 -2.28 -17.66
CA GLN A 16 -16.54 -2.62 -16.26
C GLN A 16 -17.99 -2.32 -15.93
N TYR A 17 -18.63 -3.25 -15.21
CA TYR A 17 -19.97 -3.03 -14.65
C TYR A 17 -19.87 -2.16 -13.39
N GLY A 18 -20.97 -1.50 -13.00
CA GLY A 18 -20.99 -0.76 -11.74
C GLY A 18 -20.83 -1.68 -10.54
N PHE A 19 -20.09 -1.24 -9.52
CA PHE A 19 -19.86 -1.96 -8.27
C PHE A 19 -21.20 -2.39 -7.63
N ARG A 20 -21.34 -3.69 -7.32
CA ARG A 20 -22.56 -4.24 -6.68
C ARG A 20 -22.32 -4.84 -5.31
N GLY A 21 -21.15 -5.40 -5.06
CA GLY A 21 -20.81 -6.06 -3.80
C GLY A 21 -19.58 -6.94 -3.94
N HIS A 22 -18.96 -7.25 -2.80
CA HIS A 22 -17.76 -8.09 -2.72
C HIS A 22 -18.11 -9.59 -2.85
N THR A 23 -17.17 -10.44 -3.28
CA THR A 23 -17.40 -11.90 -3.33
C THR A 23 -17.47 -12.50 -1.93
N ILE A 24 -16.44 -12.20 -1.12
CA ILE A 24 -16.32 -12.58 0.28
C ILE A 24 -16.22 -11.27 1.07
N TYR A 25 -17.19 -11.03 1.94
CA TYR A 25 -17.24 -9.89 2.83
C TYR A 25 -17.19 -10.40 4.27
N VAL A 26 -16.22 -9.90 5.04
CA VAL A 26 -16.07 -10.21 6.46
C VAL A 26 -15.97 -8.93 7.25
N GLU A 27 -16.75 -8.85 8.33
CA GLU A 27 -16.76 -7.73 9.25
C GLU A 27 -16.72 -8.27 10.69
N ASP A 28 -15.95 -7.63 11.56
CA ASP A 28 -15.92 -7.89 13.01
C ASP A 28 -15.72 -9.38 13.36
N SER A 29 -14.69 -10.00 12.78
CA SER A 29 -14.42 -11.44 12.96
C SER A 29 -12.97 -11.71 13.30
N THR A 30 -12.74 -12.53 14.33
CA THR A 30 -11.41 -13.03 14.72
C THR A 30 -11.28 -14.51 14.39
N ASP A 31 -10.05 -14.98 14.18
CA ASP A 31 -9.71 -16.39 13.87
C ASP A 31 -10.28 -16.86 12.53
N LEU A 32 -10.02 -16.10 11.47
CA LEU A 32 -10.48 -16.41 10.12
C LEU A 32 -9.42 -17.16 9.31
N ALA A 33 -9.77 -18.34 8.82
CA ALA A 33 -8.99 -19.09 7.85
C ALA A 33 -9.76 -19.28 6.54
N VAL A 34 -9.15 -18.90 5.43
CA VAL A 34 -9.66 -19.09 4.07
C VAL A 34 -8.64 -19.90 3.27
N GLU A 35 -9.04 -21.09 2.84
CA GLU A 35 -8.13 -22.02 2.16
C GLU A 35 -8.74 -22.67 0.92
N SER A 36 -7.93 -22.82 -0.13
CA SER A 36 -8.28 -23.57 -1.35
C SER A 36 -9.52 -23.04 -2.08
N ILE A 37 -9.53 -21.73 -2.31
CA ILE A 37 -10.59 -21.04 -3.06
C ILE A 37 -10.06 -20.62 -4.42
N THR A 38 -10.89 -20.78 -5.45
CA THR A 38 -10.65 -20.18 -6.77
C THR A 38 -11.88 -19.42 -7.21
N ILE A 39 -11.71 -18.13 -7.48
CA ILE A 39 -12.75 -17.25 -7.96
C ILE A 39 -12.38 -16.74 -9.35
N TYR A 40 -13.38 -16.78 -10.24
CA TYR A 40 -13.19 -16.40 -11.63
C TYR A 40 -13.72 -15.01 -11.98
N THR A 41 -14.58 -14.44 -11.13
CA THR A 41 -15.16 -13.12 -11.34
C THR A 41 -15.82 -12.57 -10.08
N SER A 42 -15.83 -11.24 -9.96
CA SER A 42 -16.55 -10.47 -8.92
C SER A 42 -17.15 -9.20 -9.49
N TRP A 43 -18.26 -8.73 -8.92
CA TRP A 43 -18.86 -7.41 -9.18
C TRP A 43 -18.38 -6.32 -8.20
N GLY A 44 -17.32 -6.61 -7.45
CA GLY A 44 -16.65 -5.72 -6.51
C GLY A 44 -15.27 -6.29 -6.22
N MET A 45 -14.77 -6.06 -5.00
CA MET A 45 -13.52 -6.70 -4.56
C MET A 45 -13.80 -8.17 -4.30
N ASP A 46 -12.76 -9.00 -4.37
CA ASP A 46 -12.97 -10.42 -4.17
C ASP A 46 -13.03 -10.78 -2.68
N PHE A 47 -11.93 -10.61 -1.97
CA PHE A 47 -11.89 -10.81 -0.52
C PHE A 47 -11.72 -9.50 0.21
N PHE A 48 -12.80 -9.04 0.81
CA PHE A 48 -12.87 -7.80 1.57
C PHE A 48 -13.06 -8.08 3.06
N THR A 49 -12.20 -7.50 3.88
CA THR A 49 -12.35 -7.57 5.34
C THR A 49 -12.37 -6.16 5.95
N VAL A 50 -13.15 -6.01 7.02
CA VAL A 50 -13.12 -4.85 7.90
C VAL A 50 -13.05 -5.36 9.34
N ARG A 51 -12.03 -4.93 10.08
CA ARG A 51 -11.84 -5.31 11.50
C ARG A 51 -11.79 -6.83 11.69
N ALA A 52 -11.05 -7.52 10.81
CA ALA A 52 -10.71 -8.92 11.01
C ALA A 52 -9.53 -9.07 11.99
N GLY A 53 -9.43 -10.18 12.71
CA GLY A 53 -8.27 -10.55 13.51
C GLY A 53 -7.78 -11.96 13.15
N HIS A 54 -6.47 -12.19 13.24
CA HIS A 54 -5.87 -13.52 12.98
C HIS A 54 -6.23 -14.09 11.61
N LEU A 55 -5.94 -13.33 10.55
CA LEU A 55 -6.35 -13.70 9.20
C LEU A 55 -5.33 -14.64 8.54
N GLN A 56 -5.79 -15.81 8.12
CA GLN A 56 -5.01 -16.80 7.38
C GLN A 56 -5.62 -17.03 6.01
N VAL A 57 -4.84 -16.79 4.96
CA VAL A 57 -5.22 -16.95 3.57
C VAL A 57 -4.22 -17.85 2.88
N LYS A 58 -4.67 -19.01 2.41
CA LYS A 58 -3.80 -20.00 1.79
C LYS A 58 -4.41 -20.58 0.52
N ASN A 59 -3.63 -20.70 -0.55
CA ASN A 59 -4.13 -21.30 -1.80
C ASN A 59 -5.39 -20.58 -2.30
N TYR A 60 -5.37 -19.24 -2.29
CA TYR A 60 -6.47 -18.37 -2.72
C TYR A 60 -6.17 -17.80 -4.10
N HIS A 61 -7.06 -18.05 -5.06
CA HIS A 61 -6.80 -17.75 -6.47
C HIS A 61 -7.90 -16.93 -7.10
N VAL A 62 -7.55 -15.79 -7.69
CA VAL A 62 -8.43 -14.98 -8.54
C VAL A 62 -7.90 -15.03 -9.96
N LEU A 63 -8.61 -15.73 -10.83
CA LEU A 63 -8.12 -16.05 -12.18
C LEU A 63 -9.15 -15.67 -13.24
N PRO A 64 -8.77 -15.13 -14.41
CA PRO A 64 -9.71 -15.03 -15.51
C PRO A 64 -10.11 -16.44 -16.01
N ARG A 65 -11.33 -16.59 -16.52
CA ARG A 65 -11.85 -17.85 -17.10
C ARG A 65 -12.40 -17.63 -18.50
N ASP A 66 -12.41 -18.67 -19.32
CA ASP A 66 -13.11 -18.73 -20.62
C ASP A 66 -12.74 -17.57 -21.57
N ASN A 67 -11.45 -17.24 -21.65
CA ASN A 67 -10.90 -16.12 -22.45
C ASN A 67 -11.39 -14.71 -22.03
N ARG A 68 -11.88 -14.54 -20.81
CA ARG A 68 -12.13 -13.21 -20.25
C ARG A 68 -10.82 -12.47 -20.03
N TRP A 69 -10.84 -11.17 -20.31
CA TRP A 69 -9.69 -10.28 -20.12
C TRP A 69 -9.50 -9.86 -18.67
N VAL A 70 -10.55 -9.95 -17.85
CA VAL A 70 -10.57 -9.53 -16.45
C VAL A 70 -11.23 -10.59 -15.60
N SER A 71 -10.69 -10.81 -14.40
CA SER A 71 -11.27 -11.63 -13.35
C SER A 71 -12.28 -10.78 -12.55
N THR A 72 -11.80 -10.00 -11.59
CA THR A 72 -12.58 -9.10 -10.73
C THR A 72 -12.47 -7.67 -11.23
N ILE A 73 -13.51 -6.84 -11.03
CA ILE A 73 -13.52 -5.48 -11.59
C ILE A 73 -12.76 -4.45 -10.76
N VAL A 74 -12.41 -4.79 -9.51
CA VAL A 74 -11.56 -3.99 -8.61
C VAL A 74 -10.55 -4.93 -7.93
N ASP A 75 -10.20 -4.75 -6.66
CA ASP A 75 -9.15 -5.48 -5.93
C ASP A 75 -9.40 -6.99 -5.83
N CYS A 76 -8.30 -7.73 -5.74
CA CYS A 76 -8.31 -9.16 -5.38
C CYS A 76 -8.49 -9.34 -3.87
N MET A 77 -7.66 -8.71 -3.04
CA MET A 77 -7.77 -8.75 -1.58
C MET A 77 -7.67 -7.34 -1.01
N HIS A 78 -8.56 -6.98 -0.10
CA HIS A 78 -8.61 -5.65 0.52
C HIS A 78 -8.96 -5.77 2.00
N PHE A 79 -7.98 -5.47 2.86
CA PHE A 79 -8.05 -5.70 4.30
C PHE A 79 -7.98 -4.38 5.06
N ILE A 80 -9.10 -4.00 5.69
CA ILE A 80 -9.25 -2.76 6.43
C ILE A 80 -9.25 -3.04 7.92
N ASP A 81 -8.47 -2.28 8.70
CA ASP A 81 -8.38 -2.37 10.16
C ASP A 81 -8.17 -3.81 10.66
N THR A 82 -7.47 -4.64 9.87
CA THR A 82 -7.15 -6.01 10.28
C THR A 82 -6.11 -5.98 11.39
N ARG A 83 -6.17 -6.89 12.36
CA ARG A 83 -5.37 -6.81 13.58
C ARG A 83 -4.54 -8.06 13.82
N GLU A 84 -3.50 -7.86 14.61
CA GLU A 84 -2.55 -8.87 15.07
C GLU A 84 -1.72 -9.46 13.94
N TYR A 85 -2.28 -10.31 13.08
CA TYR A 85 -1.54 -10.85 11.94
C TYR A 85 -2.41 -11.15 10.71
N VAL A 86 -1.77 -11.06 9.55
CA VAL A 86 -2.24 -11.58 8.26
C VAL A 86 -1.17 -12.54 7.74
N SER A 87 -1.57 -13.77 7.42
CA SER A 87 -0.71 -14.75 6.74
C SER A 87 -1.28 -15.05 5.36
N LEU A 88 -0.59 -14.65 4.30
CA LEU A 88 -0.96 -14.86 2.90
C LEU A 88 0.06 -15.79 2.23
N ILE A 89 -0.36 -17.00 1.85
CA ILE A 89 0.55 -18.05 1.39
C ILE A 89 0.01 -18.75 0.13
N ASP A 90 0.87 -18.96 -0.86
CA ASP A 90 0.59 -19.78 -2.06
C ASP A 90 -0.65 -19.32 -2.87
N SER A 91 -0.80 -18.00 -3.04
CA SER A 91 -1.99 -17.39 -3.64
C SER A 91 -1.68 -16.65 -4.95
N GLU A 92 -2.68 -16.49 -5.81
CA GLU A 92 -2.54 -15.83 -7.11
C GLU A 92 -3.68 -14.84 -7.39
N CYS A 93 -3.34 -13.62 -7.83
CA CYS A 93 -4.28 -12.63 -8.33
C CYS A 93 -3.90 -12.26 -9.77
N TYR A 94 -4.72 -12.69 -10.73
CA TYR A 94 -4.48 -12.48 -12.16
C TYR A 94 -5.64 -11.65 -12.76
N ALA A 95 -5.26 -10.57 -13.44
CA ALA A 95 -6.11 -9.78 -14.34
C ALA A 95 -7.30 -9.13 -13.66
N MET A 96 -7.12 -8.67 -12.42
CA MET A 96 -8.10 -7.87 -11.70
C MET A 96 -8.05 -6.40 -12.13
N GLY A 97 -9.16 -5.70 -11.88
CA GLY A 97 -9.38 -4.31 -12.30
C GLY A 97 -8.74 -3.27 -11.37
N ASP A 98 -8.25 -3.67 -10.20
CA ASP A 98 -7.44 -2.81 -9.32
C ASP A 98 -6.29 -3.61 -8.67
N ASP A 99 -6.03 -3.50 -7.37
CA ASP A 99 -4.84 -4.05 -6.72
C ASP A 99 -4.91 -5.55 -6.42
N GLY A 100 -3.75 -6.19 -6.26
CA GLY A 100 -3.68 -7.59 -5.82
C GLY A 100 -3.89 -7.75 -4.33
N LEU A 101 -3.37 -6.81 -3.55
CA LEU A 101 -3.56 -6.75 -2.11
C LEU A 101 -3.51 -5.29 -1.67
N ASN A 102 -4.54 -4.84 -0.96
CA ASN A 102 -4.53 -3.58 -0.23
C ASN A 102 -4.69 -3.88 1.27
N VAL A 103 -3.77 -3.37 2.11
CA VAL A 103 -3.84 -3.52 3.58
C VAL A 103 -3.63 -2.18 4.24
N HIS A 104 -4.66 -1.70 4.92
CA HIS A 104 -4.64 -0.40 5.58
C HIS A 104 -5.58 -0.36 6.80
N ALA A 105 -5.41 0.67 7.62
CA ALA A 105 -6.35 1.20 8.59
C ALA A 105 -6.94 2.53 8.08
N VAL A 106 -7.82 3.15 8.86
CA VAL A 106 -8.52 4.38 8.45
C VAL A 106 -8.20 5.57 9.35
N PHE A 107 -7.95 6.72 8.73
CA PHE A 107 -7.90 8.01 9.40
C PHE A 107 -9.31 8.58 9.61
N PHE A 108 -9.64 8.89 10.85
CA PHE A 108 -10.86 9.55 11.26
C PHE A 108 -10.61 11.00 11.67
N LEU A 109 -11.55 11.88 11.36
CA LEU A 109 -11.48 13.29 11.74
C LEU A 109 -11.85 13.43 13.21
N VAL A 110 -11.01 14.08 14.02
CA VAL A 110 -11.38 14.52 15.36
C VAL A 110 -12.26 15.76 15.23
N THR A 111 -13.54 15.64 15.58
CA THR A 111 -14.52 16.73 15.46
C THR A 111 -14.71 17.51 16.76
N GLU A 112 -14.48 16.87 17.91
CA GLU A 112 -14.66 17.50 19.22
C GLU A 112 -13.70 16.91 20.27
N VAL A 113 -13.14 17.76 21.13
CA VAL A 113 -12.42 17.37 22.35
C VAL A 113 -13.28 17.79 23.54
N ILE A 114 -13.89 16.81 24.21
CA ILE A 114 -14.83 17.05 25.32
C ILE A 114 -14.07 17.38 26.61
N ASP A 115 -13.03 16.60 26.89
CA ASP A 115 -12.11 16.77 28.01
C ASP A 115 -10.75 16.14 27.69
N THR A 116 -9.83 16.10 28.66
CA THR A 116 -8.47 15.59 28.45
C THR A 116 -8.39 14.11 28.09
N GLN A 117 -9.47 13.35 28.25
CA GLN A 117 -9.53 11.90 28.02
C GLN A 117 -10.65 11.50 27.06
N THR A 118 -11.38 12.45 26.49
CA THR A 118 -12.61 12.14 25.75
C THR A 118 -12.74 12.97 24.50
N ILE A 119 -12.97 12.32 23.36
CA ILE A 119 -13.12 12.95 22.05
C ILE A 119 -14.33 12.41 21.30
N ILE A 120 -14.72 13.13 20.25
CA ILE A 120 -15.59 12.62 19.18
C ILE A 120 -14.80 12.58 17.89
N ILE A 121 -14.88 11.46 17.20
CA ILE A 121 -14.30 11.26 15.87
C ILE A 121 -15.39 10.95 14.84
N GLN A 122 -15.12 11.25 13.57
CA GLN A 122 -16.04 11.09 12.45
C GLN A 122 -15.35 10.46 11.24
N ALA A 123 -16.05 9.53 10.57
CA ALA A 123 -15.65 9.01 9.27
C ALA A 123 -15.88 10.06 8.18
N LYS A 124 -14.88 10.29 7.34
CA LYS A 124 -15.01 11.21 6.20
C LYS A 124 -15.75 10.62 5.01
N ASN A 125 -15.59 9.31 4.80
CA ASN A 125 -16.12 8.59 3.65
C ASN A 125 -17.26 7.68 4.08
N SER A 126 -18.38 7.71 3.36
CA SER A 126 -19.60 6.95 3.71
C SER A 126 -19.46 5.43 3.60
N TYR A 127 -18.37 4.93 3.01
CA TYR A 127 -18.08 3.50 2.91
C TYR A 127 -17.29 2.96 4.12
N VAL A 128 -16.80 3.85 4.99
CA VAL A 128 -16.07 3.45 6.20
C VAL A 128 -17.06 3.34 7.35
N PHE A 129 -17.23 2.13 7.87
CA PHE A 129 -17.94 1.90 9.12
C PHE A 129 -17.04 2.26 10.28
N ILE A 130 -17.38 3.31 11.02
CA ILE A 130 -16.61 3.76 12.18
C ILE A 130 -16.88 2.87 13.39
N ASN A 131 -15.90 2.04 13.74
CA ASN A 131 -15.94 1.27 14.97
C ASN A 131 -14.52 0.93 15.44
N PHE A 132 -14.31 0.93 16.75
CA PHE A 132 -13.07 0.48 17.39
C PHE A 132 -13.42 -0.52 18.47
N ASP A 133 -12.43 -1.27 18.93
CA ASP A 133 -12.59 -2.07 20.15
C ASP A 133 -11.92 -1.37 21.34
N VAL A 134 -12.45 -1.67 22.53
CA VAL A 134 -11.79 -1.29 23.78
C VAL A 134 -10.42 -1.96 23.84
N GLY A 135 -9.40 -1.20 24.25
CA GLY A 135 -8.02 -1.67 24.30
C GLY A 135 -7.21 -1.45 23.03
N ILE A 136 -7.79 -0.84 21.99
CA ILE A 136 -7.03 -0.43 20.80
C ILE A 136 -6.28 0.88 21.03
N ASN A 137 -5.07 0.99 20.49
CA ASN A 137 -4.32 2.25 20.43
C ASN A 137 -4.74 3.10 19.23
N LEU A 138 -5.01 4.37 19.50
CA LEU A 138 -5.14 5.39 18.49
C LEU A 138 -3.91 6.31 18.52
N GLU A 139 -3.41 6.68 17.35
CA GLU A 139 -2.41 7.72 17.17
C GLU A 139 -3.03 8.97 16.56
N PHE A 140 -2.54 10.14 16.98
CA PHE A 140 -3.07 11.43 16.57
C PHE A 140 -2.07 12.24 15.75
N SER A 141 -2.53 12.80 14.64
CA SER A 141 -1.72 13.64 13.73
C SER A 141 -2.43 14.96 13.36
N SER A 142 -1.67 15.90 12.79
CA SER A 142 -2.16 17.24 12.47
C SER A 142 -2.50 17.40 10.98
N ASN A 143 -3.20 18.47 10.61
CA ASN A 143 -3.42 18.78 9.19
C ASN A 143 -2.13 19.15 8.45
N GLN A 144 -1.16 19.72 9.15
CA GLN A 144 0.11 20.18 8.58
C GLN A 144 1.09 19.01 8.38
N GLU A 145 1.03 18.02 9.27
CA GLU A 145 1.88 16.83 9.27
C GLU A 145 1.01 15.58 9.48
N PRO A 146 0.21 15.16 8.48
CA PRO A 146 -0.80 14.12 8.64
C PRO A 146 -0.24 12.74 8.98
N PHE A 147 1.04 12.47 8.70
CA PHE A 147 1.67 11.18 8.98
C PHE A 147 2.73 11.28 10.10
N VAL A 148 2.76 12.40 10.84
CA VAL A 148 3.58 12.56 12.04
C VAL A 148 2.71 12.38 13.28
N VAL A 149 3.14 11.45 14.14
CA VAL A 149 2.45 11.13 15.40
C VAL A 149 2.78 12.19 16.46
N HIS A 150 1.76 12.90 16.94
CA HIS A 150 1.88 13.93 18.00
C HIS A 150 1.36 13.46 19.37
N GLY A 151 0.67 12.34 19.40
CA GLY A 151 0.11 11.75 20.61
C GLY A 151 -0.48 10.38 20.33
N ASN A 152 -0.75 9.63 21.39
CA ASN A 152 -1.47 8.36 21.32
C ASN A 152 -2.38 8.20 22.54
N GLY A 153 -3.31 7.24 22.44
CA GLY A 153 -4.23 6.90 23.52
C GLY A 153 -4.77 5.50 23.41
N LEU A 154 -4.83 4.80 24.56
CA LEU A 154 -5.47 3.50 24.68
C LEU A 154 -6.97 3.69 24.93
N VAL A 155 -7.81 3.14 24.05
CA VAL A 155 -9.27 3.26 24.14
C VAL A 155 -9.80 2.55 25.38
N ALA A 156 -10.49 3.28 26.25
CA ALA A 156 -11.13 2.77 27.47
C ALA A 156 -12.61 2.45 27.27
N SER A 157 -13.35 3.27 26.53
CA SER A 157 -14.74 3.00 26.18
C SER A 157 -15.19 3.78 24.95
N ILE A 158 -16.22 3.27 24.28
CA ILE A 158 -16.81 3.83 23.06
C ILE A 158 -18.32 3.95 23.26
N SER A 159 -18.90 5.05 22.79
CA SER A 159 -20.35 5.25 22.79
C SER A 159 -20.80 5.94 21.51
N SER A 160 -21.99 5.61 21.02
CA SER A 160 -22.58 6.25 19.84
C SER A 160 -22.85 7.74 20.07
N THR A 161 -22.75 8.54 19.02
CA THR A 161 -23.31 9.90 19.01
C THR A 161 -24.73 9.88 18.40
N ASN A 162 -25.30 11.06 18.13
CA ASN A 162 -26.55 11.20 17.38
C ASN A 162 -26.38 11.03 15.86
N SER A 163 -25.15 10.88 15.35
CA SER A 163 -24.85 10.69 13.93
C SER A 163 -24.22 9.32 13.69
N SER A 164 -24.62 8.66 12.60
CA SER A 164 -24.15 7.30 12.27
C SER A 164 -22.69 7.23 11.82
N ASP A 165 -22.10 8.38 11.48
CA ASP A 165 -20.72 8.52 11.00
C ASP A 165 -19.76 8.97 12.10
N SER A 166 -20.19 9.08 13.36
CA SER A 166 -19.34 9.50 14.47
C SER A 166 -19.54 8.68 15.74
N ILE A 167 -18.45 8.56 16.50
CA ILE A 167 -18.44 7.91 17.81
C ILE A 167 -17.70 8.76 18.81
N LYS A 168 -18.12 8.64 20.07
CA LYS A 168 -17.43 9.21 21.22
C LYS A 168 -16.51 8.16 21.81
N ILE A 169 -15.26 8.54 22.03
CA ILE A 169 -14.20 7.68 22.57
C ILE A 169 -13.67 8.30 23.86
N SER A 170 -13.48 7.47 24.87
CA SER A 170 -12.72 7.82 26.08
C SER A 170 -11.44 6.99 26.16
N PHE A 171 -10.39 7.55 26.75
CA PHE A 171 -9.07 6.95 26.89
C PHE A 171 -8.74 6.62 28.34
N THR A 172 -7.84 5.66 28.56
CA THR A 172 -7.42 5.27 29.92
C THR A 172 -6.60 6.33 30.64
N ASN A 173 -5.97 7.24 29.88
CA ASN A 173 -5.13 8.33 30.36
C ASN A 173 -5.37 9.59 29.51
N PRO A 174 -5.01 10.79 30.00
CA PRO A 174 -5.06 12.01 29.20
C PRO A 174 -4.29 11.89 27.87
N VAL A 175 -4.90 12.38 26.80
CA VAL A 175 -4.37 12.30 25.43
C VAL A 175 -4.06 13.68 24.87
N ASN A 176 -2.98 13.77 24.08
CA ASN A 176 -2.69 14.95 23.27
C ASN A 176 -3.28 14.73 21.88
N VAL A 177 -4.43 15.35 21.62
CA VAL A 177 -5.21 15.12 20.41
C VAL A 177 -5.02 16.27 19.44
N ASN A 178 -5.04 15.95 18.15
CA ASN A 178 -4.95 16.93 17.08
C ASN A 178 -6.10 16.73 16.07
N ASN A 179 -5.85 16.75 14.77
CA ASN A 179 -6.91 16.75 13.76
C ASN A 179 -7.37 15.35 13.36
N TRP A 180 -6.46 14.39 13.33
CA TRP A 180 -6.72 13.04 12.84
C TRP A 180 -6.47 12.01 13.91
N ALA A 181 -7.22 10.91 13.87
CA ALA A 181 -7.03 9.73 14.68
C ALA A 181 -6.97 8.49 13.78
N CYS A 182 -5.98 7.63 13.95
CA CYS A 182 -5.84 6.38 13.21
C CYS A 182 -5.64 5.20 14.17
N GLY A 183 -6.24 4.06 13.89
CA GLY A 183 -5.97 2.82 14.63
C GLY A 183 -4.61 2.24 14.23
N THR A 184 -3.72 2.03 15.20
CA THR A 184 -2.33 1.65 14.89
C THR A 184 -1.88 0.29 15.40
N ASP A 185 -2.81 -0.47 16.00
CA ASP A 185 -2.65 -1.91 16.27
C ASP A 185 -2.82 -2.74 14.98
N THR A 186 -2.05 -2.37 13.96
CA THR A 186 -2.04 -2.97 12.62
C THR A 186 -1.44 -4.38 12.62
N PRO A 187 -1.74 -5.23 11.62
CA PRO A 187 -1.33 -6.62 11.64
C PRO A 187 0.13 -6.78 11.18
N LEU A 188 0.83 -7.75 11.75
CA LEU A 188 2.02 -8.34 11.13
C LEU A 188 1.61 -8.98 9.79
N LEU A 189 2.04 -8.41 8.67
CA LEU A 189 1.72 -8.93 7.35
C LEU A 189 2.82 -9.87 6.86
N THR A 190 2.52 -11.16 6.81
CA THR A 190 3.41 -12.19 6.25
C THR A 190 2.87 -12.69 4.93
N THR A 191 3.58 -12.40 3.84
CA THR A 191 3.24 -12.85 2.49
C THR A 191 4.33 -13.75 1.92
N ARG A 192 3.97 -14.94 1.45
CA ARG A 192 4.88 -15.94 0.87
C ARG A 192 4.31 -16.50 -0.42
N ASN A 193 5.14 -16.60 -1.45
CA ASN A 193 4.74 -17.21 -2.72
C ASN A 193 3.43 -16.64 -3.27
N PHE A 194 3.32 -15.30 -3.27
CA PHE A 194 2.17 -14.59 -3.79
C PHE A 194 2.46 -14.14 -5.22
N THR A 195 1.51 -14.35 -6.13
CA THR A 195 1.66 -14.00 -7.54
C THR A 195 0.63 -12.96 -7.94
N VAL A 196 1.07 -11.82 -8.49
CA VAL A 196 0.20 -10.78 -9.02
C VAL A 196 0.53 -10.51 -10.49
N VAL A 197 -0.46 -10.64 -11.37
CA VAL A 197 -0.21 -10.68 -12.82
C VAL A 197 -1.23 -9.85 -13.62
N ASN A 198 -0.75 -9.06 -14.59
CA ASN A 198 -1.54 -8.39 -15.64
C ASN A 198 -2.74 -7.56 -15.13
N ASN A 199 -2.65 -6.94 -13.97
CA ASN A 199 -3.73 -6.15 -13.40
C ASN A 199 -3.67 -4.68 -13.81
N ARG A 200 -4.80 -3.97 -13.70
CA ARG A 200 -4.89 -2.57 -14.10
C ARG A 200 -4.13 -1.61 -13.17
N ALA A 201 -3.99 -1.89 -11.88
CA ALA A 201 -3.46 -0.91 -10.92
C ALA A 201 -2.13 -1.39 -10.31
N ARG A 202 -2.00 -1.38 -8.97
CA ARG A 202 -0.77 -1.75 -8.26
C ARG A 202 -0.73 -3.25 -7.98
N GLY A 203 0.46 -3.80 -7.77
CA GLY A 203 0.58 -5.19 -7.32
C GLY A 203 0.08 -5.34 -5.89
N VAL A 204 0.72 -4.62 -4.96
CA VAL A 204 0.24 -4.43 -3.58
C VAL A 204 0.26 -2.94 -3.19
N LEU A 205 -0.75 -2.50 -2.44
CA LEU A 205 -0.83 -1.23 -1.74
C LEU A 205 -0.73 -1.50 -0.23
N LEU A 206 0.23 -0.86 0.45
CA LEU A 206 0.63 -1.22 1.80
C LEU A 206 0.70 0.00 2.72
N GLU A 207 -0.19 0.04 3.70
CA GLU A 207 -0.36 1.11 4.69
C GLU A 207 -0.47 0.49 6.08
N THR A 208 0.55 -0.28 6.43
CA THR A 208 0.59 -1.08 7.65
C THR A 208 2.03 -1.28 8.14
N ARG A 209 2.21 -1.76 9.36
CA ARG A 209 3.52 -1.94 10.00
C ARG A 209 3.91 -3.42 10.05
N ASN A 210 5.21 -3.70 10.07
CA ASN A 210 5.76 -5.06 10.12
C ASN A 210 5.32 -5.90 8.90
N ILE A 211 5.82 -5.50 7.74
CA ILE A 211 5.49 -6.16 6.47
C ILE A 211 6.65 -7.07 6.06
N ASP A 212 6.35 -8.32 5.75
CA ASP A 212 7.32 -9.29 5.25
C ASP A 212 6.78 -10.03 4.03
N ILE A 213 7.15 -9.56 2.84
CA ILE A 213 6.77 -10.14 1.54
C ILE A 213 7.99 -10.83 0.94
N ARG A 214 7.90 -12.15 0.77
CA ARG A 214 9.01 -12.94 0.22
C ARG A 214 8.59 -13.88 -0.89
N GLN A 215 9.56 -14.17 -1.76
CA GLN A 215 9.44 -15.19 -2.80
C GLN A 215 8.18 -15.01 -3.65
N SER A 216 7.78 -13.76 -3.88
CA SER A 216 6.56 -13.38 -4.58
C SER A 216 6.89 -12.89 -5.99
N LEU A 217 5.95 -13.07 -6.91
CA LEU A 217 6.07 -12.68 -8.31
C LEU A 217 5.11 -11.54 -8.62
N PHE A 218 5.65 -10.45 -9.15
CA PHE A 218 4.87 -9.35 -9.72
C PHE A 218 5.21 -9.27 -11.20
N TYR A 219 4.22 -9.50 -12.05
CA TYR A 219 4.42 -9.55 -13.49
C TYR A 219 3.39 -8.71 -14.24
N ARG A 220 3.86 -7.70 -14.97
CA ARG A 220 3.01 -6.83 -15.81
C ARG A 220 1.90 -6.12 -15.06
N THR A 221 2.19 -5.63 -13.85
CA THR A 221 1.30 -4.66 -13.20
C THR A 221 1.30 -3.37 -14.01
N SER A 222 0.12 -2.78 -14.24
CA SER A 222 0.03 -1.52 -15.00
C SER A 222 0.62 -0.33 -14.23
N GLY A 223 0.50 -0.33 -12.90
CA GLY A 223 1.17 0.60 -12.00
C GLY A 223 2.31 -0.05 -11.23
N HIS A 224 2.66 0.53 -10.08
CA HIS A 224 3.68 0.03 -9.17
C HIS A 224 3.45 -1.44 -8.81
N ALA A 225 4.50 -2.27 -8.79
CA ALA A 225 4.40 -3.61 -8.23
C ALA A 225 4.16 -3.56 -6.72
N VAL A 226 4.79 -2.60 -6.04
CA VAL A 226 4.60 -2.31 -4.62
C VAL A 226 4.44 -0.80 -4.47
N LEU A 227 3.32 -0.37 -3.90
CA LEU A 227 3.10 1.01 -3.49
C LEU A 227 2.93 1.05 -1.97
N ILE A 228 3.71 1.91 -1.33
CA ILE A 228 3.57 2.26 0.08
C ILE A 228 3.13 3.72 0.11
N GLN A 229 1.89 3.97 0.49
CA GLN A 229 1.27 5.30 0.38
C GLN A 229 0.22 5.47 1.47
N PRO A 230 0.57 5.96 2.68
CA PRO A 230 -0.46 6.53 3.53
C PRO A 230 -1.07 7.73 2.79
N SER A 231 -2.40 7.85 2.81
CA SER A 231 -3.13 8.82 1.99
C SER A 231 -4.22 9.56 2.74
N MET A 232 -4.13 10.89 2.78
CA MET A 232 -5.23 11.74 3.25
C MET A 232 -6.31 11.98 2.21
N TYR A 233 -6.03 11.68 0.93
CA TYR A 233 -7.05 11.65 -0.12
C TYR A 233 -8.02 10.48 0.10
N TRP A 234 -7.48 9.30 0.38
CA TRP A 234 -8.28 8.11 0.68
C TRP A 234 -8.67 7.99 2.17
N ASN A 235 -7.98 8.73 3.04
CA ASN A 235 -8.01 8.60 4.50
C ASN A 235 -7.54 7.22 4.97
N GLU A 236 -6.49 6.71 4.33
CA GLU A 236 -5.90 5.40 4.57
C GLU A 236 -4.49 5.57 5.17
N GLY A 237 -4.13 4.68 6.09
CA GLY A 237 -2.88 4.72 6.86
C GLY A 237 -2.79 3.51 7.79
N PRO A 238 -1.92 3.50 8.82
CA PRO A 238 -0.89 4.49 9.12
C PRO A 238 0.26 4.42 8.11
N GLU A 239 1.29 5.23 8.33
CA GLU A 239 2.55 5.12 7.63
C GLU A 239 3.20 3.74 7.85
N ALA A 240 3.72 3.16 6.76
CA ALA A 240 4.36 1.87 6.84
C ALA A 240 5.70 1.94 7.57
N GLN A 241 6.00 0.88 8.33
CA GLN A 241 7.24 0.75 9.08
C GLN A 241 7.71 -0.71 9.08
N ASN A 242 9.03 -0.93 9.10
CA ASN A 242 9.64 -2.26 9.13
C ASN A 242 9.14 -3.16 7.98
N VAL A 243 9.56 -2.84 6.77
CA VAL A 243 9.15 -3.54 5.54
C VAL A 243 10.31 -4.38 5.00
N SER A 244 10.01 -5.63 4.69
CA SER A 244 10.96 -6.58 4.11
C SER A 244 10.41 -7.10 2.78
N LEU A 245 11.07 -6.77 1.69
CA LEU A 245 10.77 -7.24 0.34
C LEU A 245 11.94 -8.11 -0.13
N ILE A 246 11.86 -9.42 0.11
CA ILE A 246 13.04 -10.31 0.03
C ILE A 246 12.84 -11.44 -0.97
N GLY A 247 13.77 -11.58 -1.92
CA GLY A 247 13.73 -12.67 -2.88
C GLY A 247 12.53 -12.62 -3.82
N ASN A 248 11.97 -11.43 -4.03
CA ASN A 248 10.82 -11.23 -4.94
C ASN A 248 11.30 -11.07 -6.38
N ILE A 249 10.43 -11.37 -7.32
CA ILE A 249 10.67 -11.23 -8.75
C ILE A 249 9.72 -10.17 -9.29
N TYR A 250 10.28 -9.13 -9.91
CA TYR A 250 9.53 -8.04 -10.52
C TYR A 250 9.84 -8.01 -12.01
N MET A 251 8.84 -8.28 -12.85
CA MET A 251 9.00 -8.38 -14.30
C MET A 251 8.04 -7.44 -15.02
N GLU A 252 8.58 -6.55 -15.85
CA GLU A 252 7.80 -5.72 -16.78
C GLU A 252 6.65 -4.94 -16.10
N ASN A 253 6.88 -4.46 -14.88
CA ASN A 253 5.90 -3.74 -14.08
C ASN A 253 5.94 -2.22 -14.33
N ASN A 254 4.87 -1.53 -13.93
CA ASN A 254 4.73 -0.08 -14.02
C ASN A 254 4.82 0.43 -15.47
N GLU A 255 4.15 -0.27 -16.39
CA GLU A 255 4.18 0.01 -17.85
C GLU A 255 2.84 0.48 -18.43
N GLY A 256 1.79 0.48 -17.62
CA GLY A 256 0.40 0.66 -18.06
C GLY A 256 -0.16 2.05 -17.78
N ILE A 257 -1.48 2.11 -17.63
CA ILE A 257 -2.22 3.37 -17.44
C ILE A 257 -2.10 3.93 -16.03
N ALA A 258 -1.79 3.07 -15.04
CA ALA A 258 -1.59 3.46 -13.65
C ALA A 258 -0.10 3.68 -13.32
N GLN A 259 0.73 3.87 -14.35
CA GLN A 259 2.17 4.03 -14.15
C GLN A 259 2.50 5.27 -13.31
N GLY A 260 3.40 5.10 -12.35
CA GLY A 260 4.07 6.18 -11.62
C GLY A 260 5.56 6.22 -11.95
N LYS A 261 6.39 6.77 -11.06
CA LYS A 261 7.82 6.98 -11.34
C LYS A 261 8.67 5.70 -11.28
N ALA A 262 8.19 4.62 -10.66
CA ALA A 262 9.03 3.46 -10.35
C ALA A 262 8.26 2.13 -10.22
N VAL A 263 8.96 0.99 -10.24
CA VAL A 263 8.36 -0.32 -9.96
C VAL A 263 7.97 -0.45 -8.48
N ILE A 264 8.81 0.03 -7.56
CA ILE A 264 8.49 0.16 -6.14
C ILE A 264 8.39 1.64 -5.83
N ALA A 265 7.30 2.09 -5.21
CA ALA A 265 7.14 3.49 -4.81
C ALA A 265 6.77 3.61 -3.33
N ILE A 266 7.46 4.52 -2.67
CA ILE A 266 7.19 5.02 -1.33
C ILE A 266 6.76 6.46 -1.53
N LEU A 267 5.47 6.73 -1.36
CA LEU A 267 4.83 7.98 -1.78
C LEU A 267 3.65 8.32 -0.86
N PRO A 268 3.91 8.91 0.32
CA PRO A 268 2.84 9.52 1.12
C PRO A 268 2.06 10.57 0.32
N ASP A 269 0.76 10.66 0.53
CA ASP A 269 -0.11 11.66 -0.11
C ASP A 269 -0.95 12.43 0.93
N PRO A 270 -0.61 13.68 1.28
CA PRO A 270 0.45 14.50 0.70
C PRO A 270 1.85 14.09 1.17
N VAL A 271 2.86 14.48 0.42
CA VAL A 271 4.25 14.34 0.85
C VAL A 271 4.51 15.26 2.06
N ASP A 272 4.94 14.69 3.18
CA ASP A 272 5.27 15.44 4.39
C ASP A 272 6.57 16.25 4.26
N LEU A 273 6.86 17.15 5.20
CA LEU A 273 8.14 17.87 5.23
C LEU A 273 9.27 17.07 5.91
N VAL A 274 8.92 16.04 6.66
CA VAL A 274 9.87 15.21 7.40
C VAL A 274 9.68 13.74 7.02
N PRO A 275 10.74 12.92 7.00
CA PRO A 275 10.59 11.49 6.78
C PRO A 275 9.62 10.86 7.81
N VAL A 276 8.67 10.06 7.31
CA VAL A 276 7.62 9.39 8.12
C VAL A 276 7.60 7.88 7.93
N ILE A 277 8.13 7.37 6.81
CA ILE A 277 8.22 5.94 6.53
C ILE A 277 9.60 5.44 6.95
N ASN A 278 9.65 4.34 7.69
CA ASN A 278 10.87 3.87 8.35
C ASN A 278 11.21 2.41 8.02
N ASP A 279 12.50 2.12 7.89
CA ASP A 279 13.08 0.77 7.85
C ASP A 279 12.55 -0.13 6.71
N ILE A 280 12.92 0.20 5.48
CA ILE A 280 12.60 -0.63 4.30
C ILE A 280 13.84 -1.39 3.83
N ARG A 281 13.69 -2.70 3.64
CA ARG A 281 14.71 -3.59 3.11
C ARG A 281 14.22 -4.24 1.83
N ILE A 282 14.99 -4.05 0.75
CA ILE A 282 14.78 -4.68 -0.55
C ILE A 282 16.02 -5.53 -0.82
N GLU A 283 15.87 -6.84 -0.66
CA GLU A 283 17.02 -7.74 -0.59
C GLU A 283 16.89 -8.93 -1.53
N SER A 284 17.99 -9.33 -2.15
CA SER A 284 18.10 -10.55 -2.96
C SER A 284 16.99 -10.71 -4.02
N SER A 285 16.40 -9.59 -4.45
CA SER A 285 15.28 -9.58 -5.39
C SER A 285 15.79 -9.43 -6.82
N SER A 286 15.00 -9.91 -7.78
CA SER A 286 15.31 -9.82 -9.21
C SER A 286 14.34 -8.88 -9.92
N PHE A 287 14.88 -7.88 -10.59
CA PHE A 287 14.15 -6.89 -11.36
C PHE A 287 14.48 -7.07 -12.84
N TYR A 288 13.46 -7.33 -13.65
CA TYR A 288 13.54 -7.35 -15.10
C TYR A 288 12.67 -6.21 -15.61
N LEU A 289 13.26 -5.02 -15.72
CA LEU A 289 12.55 -3.82 -16.14
C LEU A 289 12.23 -3.92 -17.63
N GLY A 290 10.95 -3.70 -17.97
CA GLY A 290 10.53 -3.74 -19.35
C GLY A 290 10.86 -2.44 -20.08
N LEU A 291 10.44 -2.35 -21.35
CA LEU A 291 10.74 -1.21 -22.22
C LEU A 291 10.00 0.08 -21.81
N SER A 292 8.95 -0.05 -21.02
CA SER A 292 8.10 1.07 -20.59
C SER A 292 8.14 1.34 -19.08
N SER A 293 8.86 0.52 -18.31
CA SER A 293 9.08 0.77 -16.89
C SER A 293 9.75 2.14 -16.68
N GLN A 294 9.24 2.93 -15.73
CA GLN A 294 9.69 4.32 -15.50
C GLN A 294 10.90 4.46 -14.56
N GLY A 295 11.20 3.44 -13.76
CA GLY A 295 12.26 3.45 -12.76
C GLY A 295 12.22 2.21 -11.87
N LEU A 296 13.26 2.01 -11.07
CA LEU A 296 13.32 0.94 -10.07
C LEU A 296 12.59 1.34 -8.79
N LEU A 297 12.94 2.49 -8.22
CA LEU A 297 12.49 2.92 -6.90
C LEU A 297 12.15 4.43 -6.88
N GLN A 298 11.01 4.78 -6.29
CA GLN A 298 10.71 6.12 -5.80
C GLN A 298 10.70 6.07 -4.27
N SER A 299 11.45 6.96 -3.64
CA SER A 299 11.62 7.00 -2.19
C SER A 299 11.37 8.41 -1.66
N ASP A 300 10.11 8.70 -1.34
CA ASP A 300 9.69 9.99 -0.79
C ASP A 300 9.45 9.85 0.72
N ASN A 301 10.02 10.76 1.52
CA ASN A 301 9.86 10.82 2.98
C ASN A 301 10.32 9.58 3.75
N MET A 302 11.50 9.09 3.37
CA MET A 302 12.05 7.83 3.87
C MET A 302 13.18 8.01 4.89
N ASN A 303 13.09 7.28 5.99
CA ASN A 303 14.14 7.16 7.00
C ASN A 303 14.64 5.71 7.06
N SER A 304 15.85 5.48 6.53
CA SER A 304 16.51 4.18 6.43
C SER A 304 15.91 3.23 5.39
N LEU A 305 16.55 3.15 4.23
CA LEU A 305 16.21 2.21 3.18
C LEU A 305 17.46 1.50 2.64
N TYR A 306 17.36 0.18 2.52
CA TYR A 306 18.47 -0.70 2.15
C TYR A 306 18.14 -1.48 0.89
N LEU A 307 18.91 -1.28 -0.19
CA LEU A 307 18.87 -2.11 -1.40
C LEU A 307 20.11 -2.99 -1.39
N THR A 308 19.96 -4.27 -1.08
CA THR A 308 21.12 -5.16 -0.90
C THR A 308 21.03 -6.44 -1.73
N GLY A 309 22.07 -6.74 -2.49
CA GLY A 309 22.20 -8.04 -3.16
C GLY A 309 21.18 -8.29 -4.28
N ASN A 310 20.59 -7.24 -4.84
CA ASN A 310 19.57 -7.38 -5.88
C ASN A 310 20.19 -7.57 -7.27
N TYR A 311 19.47 -8.28 -8.15
CA TYR A 311 19.76 -8.37 -9.57
C TYR A 311 18.83 -7.44 -10.35
N ILE A 312 19.37 -6.56 -11.18
CA ILE A 312 18.61 -5.54 -11.92
C ILE A 312 19.01 -5.61 -13.40
N ASP A 313 18.13 -6.16 -14.24
CA ASP A 313 18.22 -6.10 -15.70
C ASP A 313 17.36 -4.93 -16.21
N THR A 314 18.00 -3.97 -16.86
CA THR A 314 17.36 -2.74 -17.33
C THR A 314 17.89 -2.32 -18.69
N ASN A 315 17.08 -1.60 -19.45
CA ASN A 315 17.48 -0.91 -20.67
C ASN A 315 17.33 0.60 -20.55
N MET A 316 17.16 1.12 -19.34
CA MET A 316 16.93 2.54 -19.09
C MET A 316 18.21 3.35 -19.24
N SER A 317 18.11 4.54 -19.81
CA SER A 317 19.21 5.51 -19.90
C SER A 317 19.13 6.62 -18.84
N THR A 318 18.14 6.57 -17.96
CA THR A 318 17.90 7.53 -16.89
C THR A 318 18.22 6.90 -15.52
N PRO A 319 18.43 7.72 -14.47
CA PRO A 319 18.56 7.22 -13.11
C PRO A 319 17.42 6.28 -12.73
N LEU A 320 17.76 5.21 -12.00
CA LEU A 320 16.81 4.17 -11.63
C LEU A 320 16.05 4.52 -10.35
N ILE A 321 16.60 5.42 -9.52
CA ILE A 321 16.07 5.77 -8.21
C ILE A 321 15.72 7.26 -8.19
N SER A 322 14.51 7.59 -7.76
CA SER A 322 14.10 8.97 -7.46
C SER A 322 13.95 9.12 -5.95
N ILE A 323 14.52 10.18 -5.38
CA ILE A 323 14.55 10.40 -3.93
C ILE A 323 14.03 11.79 -3.56
N CYS A 324 13.24 11.84 -2.48
CA CYS A 324 12.66 13.06 -1.92
C CYS A 324 12.67 12.97 -0.39
N ASN A 325 13.13 14.02 0.29
CA ASN A 325 13.11 14.13 1.76
C ASN A 325 13.57 12.85 2.49
N TYR A 326 14.79 12.39 2.24
CA TYR A 326 15.30 11.13 2.81
C TYR A 326 16.42 11.37 3.83
N ARG A 327 16.65 10.41 4.73
CA ARG A 327 17.76 10.51 5.71
C ARG A 327 18.91 9.54 5.53
N ASN A 328 18.61 8.30 5.17
CA ASN A 328 19.60 7.22 5.07
C ASN A 328 19.13 6.28 3.96
N ILE A 329 19.83 6.25 2.83
CA ILE A 329 19.63 5.26 1.77
C ILE A 329 20.98 4.61 1.51
N SER A 330 21.02 3.28 1.51
CA SER A 330 22.23 2.54 1.12
C SER A 330 21.91 1.46 0.10
N ALA A 331 22.77 1.36 -0.91
CA ALA A 331 22.66 0.39 -1.98
C ALA A 331 23.96 -0.41 -2.12
N THR A 332 23.98 -1.65 -1.63
CA THR A 332 25.22 -2.44 -1.56
C THR A 332 25.08 -3.78 -2.28
N ASN A 333 26.17 -4.24 -2.92
CA ASN A 333 26.25 -5.54 -3.58
C ASN A 333 25.15 -5.82 -4.63
N ASN A 334 24.56 -4.79 -5.22
CA ASN A 334 23.58 -4.97 -6.30
C ASN A 334 24.29 -5.20 -7.64
N CYS A 335 23.75 -6.11 -8.45
CA CYS A 335 24.19 -6.35 -9.81
C CYS A 335 23.27 -5.62 -10.78
N VAL A 336 23.78 -4.61 -11.48
CA VAL A 336 23.03 -3.89 -12.51
C VAL A 336 23.57 -4.30 -13.89
N VAL A 337 22.70 -4.90 -14.70
CA VAL A 337 22.96 -5.24 -16.09
C VAL A 337 22.18 -4.27 -16.96
N ASN A 338 22.90 -3.45 -17.73
CA ASN A 338 22.31 -2.60 -18.75
C ASN A 338 22.91 -2.91 -20.12
N LYS A 339 22.05 -3.35 -21.05
CA LYS A 339 22.47 -3.83 -22.37
C LYS A 339 22.57 -2.70 -23.41
N GLN A 340 22.03 -1.51 -23.13
CA GLN A 340 22.05 -0.38 -24.05
C GLN A 340 23.16 0.61 -23.76
N THR A 341 23.31 1.00 -22.50
CA THR A 341 24.23 2.06 -22.07
C THR A 341 24.82 1.76 -20.71
N GLN A 342 26.04 2.23 -20.45
CA GLN A 342 26.57 2.22 -19.09
C GLN A 342 25.82 3.26 -18.24
N ILE A 343 25.29 2.84 -17.09
CA ILE A 343 24.67 3.75 -16.12
C ILE A 343 25.79 4.43 -15.32
N THR A 344 25.86 5.76 -15.40
CA THR A 344 26.83 6.57 -14.65
C THR A 344 26.23 7.23 -13.42
N GLU A 345 24.90 7.37 -13.38
CA GLU A 345 24.15 7.98 -12.29
C GLU A 345 22.94 7.09 -11.98
N TYR A 346 22.86 6.59 -10.75
CA TYR A 346 21.84 5.61 -10.35
C TYR A 346 20.62 6.24 -9.68
N TYR A 347 20.76 7.46 -9.15
CA TYR A 347 19.69 8.15 -8.45
C TYR A 347 19.59 9.61 -8.89
N THR A 348 18.43 10.22 -8.66
CA THR A 348 18.20 11.65 -8.86
C THR A 348 17.30 12.22 -7.77
N PHE A 349 17.53 13.47 -7.39
CA PHE A 349 16.67 14.17 -6.44
C PHE A 349 15.40 14.65 -7.15
N ASP A 350 14.26 14.36 -6.55
CA ASP A 350 13.00 14.91 -6.99
C ASP A 350 12.97 16.43 -6.73
N GLN A 351 12.55 17.19 -7.74
CA GLN A 351 12.50 18.64 -7.72
C GLN A 351 11.07 19.17 -7.54
N THR A 352 10.07 18.31 -7.35
CA THR A 352 8.71 18.76 -7.02
C THR A 352 8.62 19.27 -5.58
N ASN A 353 7.73 20.22 -5.29
CA ASN A 353 7.45 20.64 -3.92
C ASN A 353 6.72 19.51 -3.16
N PRO A 354 7.12 19.10 -1.94
CA PRO A 354 8.14 19.70 -1.05
C PRO A 354 9.58 19.18 -1.19
N CYS A 355 9.84 18.20 -2.04
CA CYS A 355 11.16 17.60 -2.28
C CYS A 355 12.26 18.60 -2.65
N SER A 356 11.91 19.69 -3.35
CA SER A 356 12.84 20.75 -3.73
C SER A 356 13.48 21.51 -2.56
N MET A 357 12.97 21.35 -1.33
CA MET A 357 13.53 22.01 -0.14
C MET A 357 14.82 21.35 0.38
N ASN A 358 15.24 20.22 -0.22
CA ASN A 358 16.50 19.52 0.04
C ASN A 358 16.76 19.28 1.53
N LEU A 359 15.77 18.69 2.21
CA LEU A 359 15.84 18.34 3.63
C LEU A 359 16.59 17.02 3.87
N SER A 360 17.29 16.52 2.84
CA SER A 360 17.91 15.22 2.84
C SER A 360 19.32 15.23 3.43
N SER A 361 19.68 14.16 4.13
CA SER A 361 21.04 13.92 4.61
C SER A 361 21.60 12.61 4.04
N LEU A 362 22.91 12.57 3.78
CA LEU A 362 23.78 11.40 3.50
C LEU A 362 23.22 10.27 2.61
N ILE A 363 23.87 10.05 1.46
CA ILE A 363 23.76 8.82 0.66
C ILE A 363 25.13 8.15 0.74
N ASP A 364 25.17 6.92 1.24
CA ASP A 364 26.38 6.09 1.30
C ASP A 364 26.23 4.82 0.45
#